data_AF-A0A917NAZ8-F1
#
_entry.id   AF-A0A917NAZ8-F1
#
_cell.length_a   1.000
_cell.length_b   1.000
_cell.length_c   1.000
_cell.angle_alpha   90.00
_cell.angle_beta   90.00
_cell.angle_gamma   90.00
#
_symmetry.space_group_name_H-M   'P 1'
#
loop_
_entity.id
_entity.type
_entity.pdbx_description
1 polymer ?
#
loop_
_entity_poly.entity_id
_entity_poly.type
_entity_poly.pdbx_seq_one_letter_code
_entity_poly.pdbx_strand_id
1 'polypeptide(L)'
;MLKKPPFNEPSDDATIKLAEAANSVSRSMLEMARVEKVIRPPAKDNALTIPNAYNLQARASVDWAGPIGELTERIAKAAHYRLRVLGKEPAIPVLISMNVKDESLAEILRDIDYQAGEKAYIHVYPNSQVVELRYAKLYS
;
A
#
# COMPACT_ATOMS: atom_id res chain seq x y z
N MET A 1 -28.37 -32.41 -24.22
CA MET A 1 -28.39 -32.41 -22.74
C MET A 1 -28.19 -30.98 -22.26
N LEU A 2 -29.21 -30.36 -21.63
CA LEU A 2 -29.09 -29.00 -21.06
C LEU A 2 -28.22 -29.07 -19.79
N LYS A 3 -27.12 -28.31 -19.73
CA LYS A 3 -26.37 -28.11 -18.49
C LYS A 3 -27.24 -27.32 -17.51
N LYS A 4 -27.58 -27.92 -16.38
CA LYS A 4 -28.27 -27.26 -15.26
C LYS A 4 -27.33 -26.16 -14.71
N PRO A 5 -27.82 -24.94 -14.44
CA PRO A 5 -27.00 -23.88 -13.87
C PRO A 5 -26.45 -24.32 -12.49
N PRO A 6 -25.28 -23.81 -12.07
CA PRO A 6 -24.67 -24.18 -10.80
C PRO A 6 -25.62 -23.88 -9.64
N PHE A 7 -25.76 -24.85 -8.74
CA PHE A 7 -26.53 -24.71 -7.50
C PHE A 7 -25.70 -23.86 -6.53
N ASN A 8 -26.16 -22.66 -6.22
CA ASN A 8 -25.54 -21.82 -5.20
C ASN A 8 -26.07 -22.30 -3.84
N GLU A 9 -25.22 -22.86 -2.99
CA GLU A 9 -25.63 -23.19 -1.62
C GLU A 9 -26.09 -21.90 -0.90
N PRO A 10 -27.18 -21.95 -0.12
CA PRO A 10 -27.61 -20.79 0.65
C PRO A 10 -26.49 -20.38 1.61
N SER A 11 -26.10 -19.11 1.59
CA SER A 11 -25.10 -18.56 2.51
C SER A 11 -25.53 -18.81 3.96
N ASP A 12 -24.62 -19.36 4.77
CA ASP A 12 -24.84 -19.58 6.20
C ASP A 12 -25.11 -18.24 6.93
N ASP A 13 -25.91 -18.27 8.01
CA ASP A 13 -26.29 -17.10 8.81
C ASP A 13 -25.06 -16.34 9.32
N ALA A 14 -23.97 -17.05 9.61
CA ALA A 14 -22.68 -16.46 9.95
C ALA A 14 -22.12 -15.59 8.81
N THR A 15 -22.18 -16.07 7.56
CA THR A 15 -21.72 -15.34 6.37
C THR A 15 -22.59 -14.11 6.08
N ILE A 16 -23.90 -14.22 6.30
CA ILE A 16 -24.84 -13.09 6.14
C ILE A 16 -24.52 -11.99 7.16
N LYS A 17 -24.38 -12.36 8.44
CA LYS A 17 -24.02 -11.42 9.52
C LYS A 17 -22.65 -10.80 9.33
N LEU A 18 -21.67 -11.57 8.85
CA LEU A 18 -20.34 -11.05 8.47
C LEU A 18 -20.42 -10.04 7.33
N ALA A 19 -21.23 -10.31 6.30
CA ALA A 19 -21.42 -9.39 5.18
C ALA A 19 -22.11 -8.08 5.61
N GLU A 20 -23.11 -8.17 6.50
CA GLU A 20 -23.77 -7.00 7.07
C GLU A 20 -22.80 -6.16 7.92
N ALA A 21 -22.03 -6.80 8.80
CA ALA A 21 -21.02 -6.13 9.61
C ALA A 21 -19.93 -5.48 8.74
N ALA A 22 -19.42 -6.19 7.73
CA ALA A 22 -18.43 -5.65 6.79
C ALA A 22 -18.97 -4.44 6.03
N ASN A 23 -20.23 -4.48 5.58
CA ASN A 23 -20.89 -3.34 4.92
C ASN A 23 -21.07 -2.15 5.87
N SER A 24 -21.44 -2.39 7.13
CA SER A 24 -21.57 -1.33 8.13
C SER A 24 -20.22 -0.66 8.42
N VAL A 25 -19.19 -1.46 8.68
CA VAL A 25 -17.82 -0.98 8.92
C VAL A 25 -17.29 -0.22 7.70
N SER A 26 -17.49 -0.75 6.49
CA SER A 26 -17.08 -0.10 5.25
C SER A 26 -17.73 1.28 5.06
N ARG A 27 -19.03 1.41 5.36
CA ARG A 27 -19.72 2.72 5.34
C ARG A 27 -19.16 3.69 6.37
N SER A 28 -18.93 3.24 7.61
CA SER A 28 -18.34 4.08 8.65
C SER A 28 -16.92 4.53 8.27
N MET A 29 -16.12 3.63 7.70
CA MET A 29 -14.78 3.96 7.18
C MET A 29 -14.84 4.97 6.03
N LEU A 30 -15.79 4.82 5.11
CA LEU A 30 -15.99 5.77 4.01
C LEU A 30 -16.39 7.16 4.52
N GLU A 31 -17.27 7.25 5.52
CA GLU A 31 -17.64 8.53 6.13
C GLU A 31 -16.49 9.16 6.90
N MET A 32 -15.72 8.36 7.66
CA MET A 32 -14.50 8.84 8.30
C MET A 32 -13.50 9.38 7.27
N ALA A 33 -13.25 8.65 6.18
CA ALA A 33 -12.36 9.09 5.11
C ALA A 33 -12.86 10.39 4.43
N ARG A 34 -14.18 10.55 4.26
CA ARG A 34 -14.78 11.79 3.73
C ARG A 34 -14.56 12.97 4.68
N VAL A 35 -14.83 12.78 5.97
CA VAL A 35 -14.62 13.80 7.00
C VAL A 35 -13.14 14.16 7.09
N GLU A 36 -12.26 13.16 7.10
CA GLU A 36 -10.82 13.35 7.14
C GLU A 36 -10.33 14.13 5.92
N LYS A 37 -10.80 13.83 4.71
CA LYS A 37 -10.44 14.59 3.48
C LYS A 37 -10.82 16.07 3.54
N VAL A 38 -11.88 16.43 4.26
CA VAL A 38 -12.33 17.81 4.45
C VAL A 38 -11.50 18.52 5.53
N ILE A 39 -11.21 17.82 6.63
CA ILE A 39 -10.46 18.38 7.78
C ILE A 39 -8.95 18.43 7.50
N ARG A 40 -8.43 17.44 6.78
CA ARG A 40 -7.04 17.28 6.36
C ARG A 40 -7.06 17.18 4.83
N PRO A 41 -6.82 18.29 4.10
CA PRO A 41 -6.58 18.23 2.67
C PRO A 41 -5.54 17.14 2.38
N PRO A 42 -5.71 16.30 1.35
CA PRO A 42 -4.91 15.10 1.14
C PRO A 42 -3.43 15.44 1.30
N ALA A 43 -2.82 14.86 2.34
CA ALA A 43 -1.44 15.10 2.68
C ALA A 43 -0.58 14.54 1.55
N LYS A 44 0.16 15.44 0.89
CA LYS A 44 1.31 15.19 0.05
C LYS A 44 1.03 14.24 -1.13
N ASP A 45 0.75 14.83 -2.30
CA ASP A 45 0.93 14.12 -3.56
C ASP A 45 2.39 13.67 -3.68
N ASN A 46 2.62 12.37 -3.52
CA ASN A 46 3.95 11.76 -3.58
C ASN A 46 4.34 11.38 -5.01
N ALA A 47 3.57 11.72 -6.05
CA ALA A 47 3.95 11.51 -7.44
C ALA A 47 5.22 12.29 -7.84
N LEU A 48 5.50 13.42 -7.18
CA LEU A 48 6.74 14.17 -7.40
C LEU A 48 7.97 13.49 -6.79
N THR A 49 7.82 12.86 -5.61
CA THR A 49 8.92 12.13 -4.95
C THR A 49 9.07 10.71 -5.47
N ILE A 50 8.01 10.15 -6.04
CA ILE A 50 7.92 8.81 -6.63
C ILE A 50 7.36 8.97 -8.06
N PRO A 51 8.18 9.46 -9.01
CA PRO A 51 7.74 9.67 -10.38
C PRO A 51 7.51 8.36 -11.11
N ASN A 52 6.69 8.41 -12.16
CA ASN A 52 6.62 7.34 -13.13
C ASN A 52 7.96 7.25 -13.88
N ALA A 53 8.55 6.06 -13.91
CA ALA A 53 9.77 5.76 -14.64
C ALA A 53 9.60 4.46 -15.41
N TYR A 54 10.29 4.27 -16.53
CA TYR A 54 10.13 3.10 -17.40
C TYR A 54 10.19 1.76 -16.64
N ASN A 55 11.20 1.56 -15.81
CA ASN A 55 11.34 0.33 -15.01
C ASN A 55 10.27 0.17 -13.91
N LEU A 56 9.63 1.27 -13.48
CA LEU A 56 8.57 1.25 -12.46
C LEU A 56 7.17 1.09 -13.07
N GLN A 57 7.04 1.05 -14.40
CA GLN A 57 5.79 0.73 -15.09
C GLN A 57 5.51 -0.77 -15.13
N ALA A 58 6.50 -1.62 -14.80
CA ALA A 58 6.27 -3.04 -14.58
C ALA A 58 5.14 -3.23 -13.57
N ARG A 59 4.33 -4.28 -13.76
CA ARG A 59 3.16 -4.55 -12.93
C ARG A 59 3.40 -5.76 -12.05
N ALA A 60 2.88 -5.71 -10.84
CA ALA A 60 2.97 -6.79 -9.86
C ALA A 60 1.65 -6.94 -9.11
N SER A 61 1.42 -8.14 -8.58
CA SER A 61 0.41 -8.37 -7.56
C SER A 61 1.12 -8.58 -6.23
N VAL A 62 0.64 -7.93 -5.18
CA VAL A 62 1.26 -7.99 -3.85
C VAL A 62 0.20 -8.38 -2.84
N ASP A 63 0.52 -9.39 -2.05
CA ASP A 63 -0.20 -9.75 -0.83
C ASP A 63 0.83 -9.73 0.30
N TRP A 64 0.80 -8.67 1.10
CA TRP A 64 1.85 -8.39 2.08
C TRP A 64 1.26 -7.79 3.35
N ALA A 65 1.74 -8.29 4.49
CA ALA A 65 1.56 -7.66 5.80
C ALA A 65 2.86 -7.81 6.59
N GLY A 66 3.53 -6.71 6.91
CA GLY A 66 4.84 -6.77 7.55
C GLY A 66 5.62 -5.46 7.50
N PRO A 67 6.92 -5.49 7.87
CA PRO A 67 7.79 -4.31 7.86
C PRO A 67 7.93 -3.69 6.46
N ILE A 68 7.90 -2.36 6.40
CA ILE A 68 8.02 -1.57 5.17
C ILE A 68 9.32 -1.85 4.39
N GLY A 69 10.43 -2.07 5.10
CA GLY A 69 11.75 -2.21 4.50
C GLY A 69 11.85 -3.41 3.58
N GLU A 70 11.31 -4.56 4.00
CA GLU A 70 11.39 -5.80 3.24
C GLU A 70 10.59 -5.71 1.92
N LEU A 71 9.35 -5.19 1.97
CA LEU A 71 8.58 -5.02 0.75
C LEU A 71 9.24 -3.99 -0.18
N THR A 72 9.70 -2.87 0.36
CA THR A 72 10.38 -1.83 -0.44
C THR A 72 11.63 -2.37 -1.13
N GLU A 73 12.41 -3.22 -0.46
CA GLU A 73 13.56 -3.91 -1.05
C GLU A 73 13.16 -4.83 -2.20
N ARG A 74 12.12 -5.64 -2.00
CA ARG A 74 11.59 -6.54 -3.05
C ARG A 74 11.13 -5.78 -4.28
N ILE A 75 10.42 -4.67 -4.09
CA ILE A 75 9.95 -3.80 -5.19
C ILE A 75 11.12 -3.10 -5.89
N ALA A 76 12.09 -2.56 -5.15
CA ALA A 76 13.29 -1.97 -5.73
C ALA A 76 14.06 -2.99 -6.58
N LYS A 77 14.24 -4.21 -6.06
CA LYS A 77 14.91 -5.31 -6.79
C LYS A 77 14.16 -5.70 -8.06
N ALA A 78 12.83 -5.79 -8.01
CA ALA A 78 12.00 -6.08 -9.18
C ALA A 78 12.10 -4.98 -10.26
N ALA A 79 12.29 -3.72 -9.85
CA ALA A 79 12.51 -2.59 -10.75
C ALA A 79 13.95 -2.45 -11.26
N HIS A 80 14.87 -3.32 -10.81
CA HIS A 80 16.32 -3.18 -11.01
C HIS A 80 16.92 -1.89 -10.40
N TYR A 81 16.39 -1.47 -9.25
CA TYR A 81 16.85 -0.32 -8.48
C TYR A 81 17.59 -0.82 -7.23
N ARG A 82 18.54 -0.02 -6.75
CA ARG A 82 19.17 -0.25 -5.45
C ARG A 82 18.31 0.38 -4.35
N LEU A 83 18.16 -0.31 -3.24
CA LEU A 83 17.59 0.28 -2.02
C LEU A 83 18.67 1.03 -1.24
N ARG A 84 18.37 2.25 -0.81
CA ARG A 84 19.16 3.01 0.17
C ARG A 84 18.28 3.34 1.37
N VAL A 85 18.71 2.97 2.57
CA VAL A 85 17.98 3.31 3.81
C VAL A 85 18.67 4.49 4.49
N LEU A 86 17.90 5.53 4.82
CA LEU A 86 18.35 6.69 5.59
C LEU A 86 17.66 6.74 6.95
N GLY A 87 18.42 7.10 7.98
CA GLY A 87 17.96 7.09 9.36
C GLY A 87 18.11 5.72 10.01
N LYS A 88 17.62 5.60 11.24
CA LYS A 88 17.62 4.35 12.00
C LYS A 88 16.20 3.81 12.01
N GLU A 89 16.06 2.51 11.73
CA GLU A 89 14.78 1.83 11.90
C GLU A 89 14.30 1.98 13.35
N PRO A 90 13.04 2.41 13.58
CA PRO A 90 12.49 2.54 14.92
C PRO A 90 12.41 1.18 15.63
N ALA A 91 12.48 1.20 16.97
CA ALA A 91 12.38 -0.03 17.77
C ALA A 91 11.05 -0.78 17.57
N ILE A 92 9.98 -0.04 17.28
CA ILE A 92 8.71 -0.60 16.79
C ILE A 92 8.71 -0.42 15.26
N PRO A 93 8.79 -1.50 14.47
CA PRO A 93 8.86 -1.41 13.01
C PRO A 93 7.66 -0.68 12.41
N VAL A 94 7.89 0.01 11.30
CA VAL A 94 6.80 0.59 10.49
C VAL A 94 6.16 -0.54 9.69
N LEU A 95 4.95 -0.91 10.08
CA LEU A 95 4.17 -1.97 9.44
C LEU A 95 3.24 -1.41 8.38
N ILE A 96 3.13 -2.12 7.28
CA ILE A 96 2.20 -1.85 6.18
C ILE A 96 1.44 -3.13 5.82
N SER A 97 0.29 -2.97 5.18
CA SER A 97 -0.53 -4.08 4.70
C SER A 97 -1.15 -3.73 3.36
N MET A 98 -0.97 -4.57 2.36
CA MET A 98 -1.58 -4.38 1.05
C MET A 98 -1.97 -5.71 0.40
N ASN A 99 -3.09 -5.65 -0.31
CA ASN A 99 -3.55 -6.72 -1.18
C ASN A 99 -3.97 -6.08 -2.50
N VAL A 100 -3.02 -6.01 -3.44
CA VAL A 100 -3.20 -5.34 -4.73
C VAL A 100 -2.91 -6.32 -5.86
N LYS A 101 -3.65 -6.18 -6.96
CA LYS A 101 -3.56 -7.05 -8.12
C LYS A 101 -3.25 -6.24 -9.36
N ASP A 102 -2.23 -6.70 -10.08
CA ASP A 102 -1.80 -6.11 -11.34
C ASP A 102 -1.65 -4.59 -11.23
N GLU A 103 -0.78 -4.11 -10.36
CA GLU A 103 -0.55 -2.68 -10.13
C GLU A 103 0.89 -2.30 -10.47
N SER A 104 1.11 -1.07 -10.95
CA SER A 104 2.47 -0.65 -11.31
C SER A 104 3.36 -0.53 -10.08
N LEU A 105 4.66 -0.83 -10.22
CA LEU A 105 5.61 -0.68 -9.10
C LEU A 105 5.66 0.75 -8.57
N ALA A 106 5.42 1.76 -9.42
CA ALA A 106 5.31 3.15 -9.00
C ALA A 106 4.13 3.38 -8.04
N GLU A 107 2.93 2.89 -8.37
CA GLU A 107 1.77 3.03 -7.49
C GLU A 107 1.94 2.21 -6.20
N ILE A 108 2.52 1.00 -6.28
CA ILE A 108 2.82 0.20 -5.10
C ILE A 108 3.76 0.97 -4.15
N LEU A 109 4.82 1.62 -4.66
CA LEU A 109 5.70 2.45 -3.84
C LEU A 109 4.99 3.67 -3.24
N ARG A 110 4.02 4.25 -3.96
CA ARG A 110 3.20 5.36 -3.44
C ARG A 110 2.27 4.91 -2.32
N ASP A 111 1.60 3.76 -2.47
CA ASP A 111 0.77 3.19 -1.41
C ASP A 111 1.61 2.87 -0.16
N ILE A 112 2.79 2.28 -0.35
CA ILE A 112 3.76 2.07 0.75
C ILE A 112 4.07 3.39 1.49
N ASP A 113 4.39 4.45 0.76
CA ASP A 113 4.70 5.77 1.32
C ASP A 113 3.50 6.39 2.04
N TYR A 114 2.29 6.25 1.48
CA TYR A 114 1.05 6.70 2.11
C TYR A 114 0.78 5.97 3.43
N GLN A 115 0.90 4.64 3.46
CA GLN A 115 0.69 3.85 4.68
C GLN A 115 1.74 4.11 5.75
N ALA A 116 2.97 4.47 5.36
CA ALA A 116 4.02 4.85 6.30
C ALA A 116 3.71 6.16 7.05
N GLY A 117 2.91 7.04 6.44
CA GLY A 117 2.53 8.33 7.00
C GLY A 117 3.75 9.19 7.36
N GLU A 118 3.80 9.67 8.60
CA GLU A 118 4.92 10.50 9.08
C GLU A 118 6.10 9.68 9.62
N LYS A 119 6.01 8.34 9.65
CA LYS A 119 7.02 7.47 10.29
C LYS A 119 8.18 7.15 9.35
N ALA A 120 7.91 7.09 8.05
CA ALA A 120 8.92 6.91 7.02
C ALA A 120 8.46 7.53 5.69
N TYR A 121 9.42 7.79 4.79
CA TYR A 121 9.16 8.35 3.46
C TYR A 121 9.93 7.58 2.39
N ILE A 122 9.31 7.38 1.23
CA ILE A 122 9.94 6.81 0.04
C ILE A 122 10.28 7.93 -0.95
N HIS A 123 11.49 7.91 -1.46
CA HIS A 123 11.92 8.74 -2.59
C HIS A 123 12.50 7.86 -3.68
N VAL A 124 12.18 8.17 -4.93
CA VAL A 124 12.73 7.47 -6.09
C VAL A 124 13.58 8.43 -6.89
N TYR A 125 14.78 7.99 -7.24
CA TYR A 125 15.70 8.70 -8.11
C TYR A 125 15.91 7.90 -9.41
N PRO A 126 15.07 8.13 -10.44
CA PRO A 126 15.08 7.30 -11.66
C PRO A 126 16.43 7.31 -12.38
N ASN A 127 17.05 8.48 -12.48
CA ASN A 127 18.33 8.65 -13.19
C ASN A 127 19.48 7.85 -12.57
N SER A 128 19.47 7.67 -11.25
CA SER A 128 20.49 6.90 -10.52
C SER A 128 20.05 5.48 -10.15
N GLN A 129 18.81 5.10 -10.51
CA GLN A 129 18.17 3.84 -10.17
C GLN A 129 18.25 3.52 -8.67
N VAL A 130 17.85 4.48 -7.84
CA VAL A 130 17.82 4.33 -6.38
C VAL A 130 16.39 4.53 -5.88
N VAL A 131 15.91 3.58 -5.08
CA VAL A 131 14.77 3.76 -4.18
C VAL A 131 15.34 4.03 -2.80
N GLU A 132 14.87 5.09 -2.15
CA GLU A 132 15.34 5.50 -0.85
C GLU A 132 14.23 5.45 0.18
N LEU A 133 14.43 4.69 1.25
CA LEU A 133 13.56 4.62 2.42
C LEU A 133 14.14 5.46 3.54
N ARG A 134 13.42 6.49 3.98
CA ARG A 134 13.86 7.43 5.02
C ARG A 134 13.01 7.27 6.27
N TYR A 135 13.57 6.77 7.36
CA TYR A 135 12.86 6.77 8.64
C TYR A 135 12.87 8.16 9.28
N ALA A 136 11.72 8.59 9.81
CA ALA A 136 11.60 9.86 10.50
C ALA A 136 12.35 9.84 11.84
N LYS A 137 12.99 10.95 12.20
CA LYS A 137 13.52 11.14 13.56
C LYS A 137 12.37 11.48 14.49
N LEU A 138 11.76 10.47 15.10
CA LEU A 138 10.64 10.67 16.03
C LEU A 138 11.10 10.92 17.48
N TYR A 139 12.40 10.81 17.77
CA TYR A 139 12.97 11.11 19.09
C TYR A 139 14.34 11.79 18.91
N SER A 140 14.51 12.96 19.53
CA SER A 140 15.80 13.63 19.78
C SER A 140 15.91 13.90 21.28
#